data_AF-A0A970Z6J1-F1
#
_entry.id   AF-A0A970Z6J1-F1
#
_cell.length_a   1.000
_cell.length_b   1.000
_cell.length_c   1.000
_cell.angle_alpha   90.00
_cell.angle_beta   90.00
_cell.angle_gamma   90.00
#
_symmetry.space_group_name_H-M   'P 1'
#
loop_
_entity.id
_entity.type
_entity.pdbx_description
1 polymer ?
#
loop_
_entity_poly.entity_id
_entity_poly.type
_entity_poly.pdbx_seq_one_letter_code
_entity_poly.pdbx_strand_id
1 'polypeptide(L)'
;MTRYCAHGRDLRCNRVHADGDPMLGRPLCLDCYDHDHQVVFNVMSGELWRRTIDHAAKALKRLRVRASFAKVAEMQTRGVVHFHALIRLDHLDSDPDHPAPPPAGTDPEQLRAVLLEAAAHTAFTTPGHADKPDGWVITWGQQVDCRAVRADHDVTEVSERAVAAYLAKYATKSTEDTGHLSARITEATIGIHADPATHVGRLIAACWHLGRPGAQLELDAPERIAFARLRRWAHMLGFGGHFSTKSRRYSTTLGALRAARKAWRRRQTRPDHARRDEDLDGEDTTLLIGHLTYAGTGWHTTGDALLA
;
A
#
# COMPACT_ATOMS: atom_id res chain seq x y z
N MET A 1 -30.60 10.94 11.50
CA MET A 1 -30.28 9.90 10.50
C MET A 1 -31.44 8.93 10.41
N THR A 2 -31.95 8.69 9.21
CA THR A 2 -33.03 7.72 8.94
C THR A 2 -32.53 6.30 9.21
N ARG A 3 -33.32 5.51 9.95
CA ARG A 3 -33.01 4.12 10.31
C ARG A 3 -32.86 3.21 9.08
N TYR A 4 -33.68 3.45 8.06
CA TYR A 4 -33.70 2.68 6.82
C TYR A 4 -33.26 3.55 5.66
N CYS A 5 -32.55 2.96 4.70
CA CYS A 5 -32.28 3.62 3.42
C CYS A 5 -33.49 3.57 2.47
N ALA A 6 -33.42 4.28 1.35
CA ALA A 6 -34.45 4.25 0.30
C ALA A 6 -34.71 2.84 -0.27
N HIS A 7 -33.74 1.92 -0.14
CA HIS A 7 -33.85 0.52 -0.55
C HIS A 7 -34.40 -0.40 0.57
N GLY A 8 -34.89 0.17 1.68
CA GLY A 8 -35.50 -0.58 2.78
C GLY A 8 -34.53 -1.33 3.70
N ARG A 9 -33.21 -1.10 3.60
CA ARG A 9 -32.22 -1.75 4.49
C ARG A 9 -31.96 -0.95 5.76
N ASP A 10 -31.90 -1.62 6.91
CA ASP A 10 -31.50 -0.97 8.19
C ASP A 10 -30.02 -0.58 8.10
N LEU A 11 -29.72 0.70 8.34
CA LEU A 11 -28.38 1.26 8.28
C LEU A 11 -27.62 1.12 9.61
N ARG A 12 -27.98 0.10 10.40
CA ARG A 12 -27.30 -0.27 11.65
C ARG A 12 -27.08 -1.77 11.70
N CYS A 13 -25.97 -2.15 12.33
CA CYS A 13 -25.75 -3.53 12.74
C CYS A 13 -25.64 -3.57 14.28
N ASN A 14 -26.54 -4.32 14.93
CA ASN A 14 -26.51 -4.54 16.37
C ASN A 14 -25.93 -5.92 16.73
N ARG A 15 -25.31 -6.61 15.77
CA ARG A 15 -24.69 -7.92 15.98
C ARG A 15 -23.25 -7.74 16.43
N VAL A 16 -22.84 -8.57 17.38
CA VAL A 16 -21.42 -8.77 17.69
C VAL A 16 -20.89 -9.79 16.69
N HIS A 17 -19.91 -9.38 15.92
CA HIS A 17 -19.28 -10.21 14.90
C HIS A 17 -18.03 -10.88 15.46
N ALA A 18 -17.86 -12.16 15.16
CA ALA A 18 -16.60 -12.85 15.39
C ALA A 18 -15.60 -12.54 14.27
N ASP A 19 -14.32 -12.80 14.52
CA ASP A 19 -13.29 -12.72 13.48
C ASP A 19 -13.66 -13.65 12.32
N GLY A 20 -13.52 -13.15 11.09
CA GLY A 20 -13.87 -13.90 9.87
C GLY A 20 -15.36 -13.89 9.50
N ASP A 21 -16.23 -13.19 10.23
CA ASP A 21 -17.63 -13.05 9.84
C ASP A 21 -17.75 -12.39 8.45
N PRO A 22 -18.44 -13.02 7.47
CA PRO A 22 -18.53 -12.52 6.10
C PRO A 22 -19.29 -11.20 5.96
N MET A 23 -19.97 -10.74 7.02
CA MET A 23 -20.62 -9.44 7.07
C MET A 23 -19.64 -8.32 7.43
N LEU A 24 -18.50 -8.63 8.04
CA LEU A 24 -17.44 -7.66 8.27
C LEU A 24 -16.92 -7.11 6.94
N GLY A 25 -16.68 -5.80 6.89
CA GLY A 25 -16.27 -5.13 5.67
C GLY A 25 -17.39 -4.91 4.63
N ARG A 26 -18.54 -5.59 4.69
CA ARG A 26 -19.62 -5.35 3.72
C ARG A 26 -20.41 -4.08 4.02
N PRO A 27 -20.75 -3.27 3.00
CA PRO A 27 -21.73 -2.20 3.18
C PRO A 27 -23.09 -2.73 3.60
N LEU A 28 -23.72 -2.03 4.55
CA LEU A 28 -25.08 -2.35 5.03
C LEU A 28 -26.09 -2.36 3.86
N CYS A 29 -25.92 -1.44 2.91
CA CYS A 29 -26.61 -1.45 1.64
C CYS A 29 -25.61 -1.27 0.50
N LEU A 30 -25.54 -2.27 -0.39
CA LEU A 30 -24.69 -2.22 -1.58
C LEU A 30 -25.14 -1.15 -2.58
N ASP A 31 -26.43 -0.79 -2.58
CA ASP A 31 -26.97 0.21 -3.50
C ASP A 31 -26.80 1.64 -2.97
N CYS A 32 -26.62 1.82 -1.66
CA CYS A 32 -26.31 3.13 -1.07
C CYS A 32 -24.81 3.43 -0.98
N TYR A 33 -23.98 2.41 -1.13
CA TYR A 33 -22.54 2.58 -0.91
C TYR A 33 -21.88 3.15 -2.16
N ASP A 34 -21.04 4.16 -1.97
CA ASP A 34 -20.30 4.82 -3.05
C ASP A 34 -19.06 4.00 -3.44
N HIS A 35 -19.28 3.00 -4.31
CA HIS A 35 -18.23 2.13 -4.82
C HIS A 35 -17.24 2.90 -5.70
N ASP A 36 -17.74 3.87 -6.46
CA ASP A 36 -16.96 4.70 -7.37
C ASP A 36 -15.94 5.54 -6.59
N HIS A 37 -16.41 6.23 -5.54
CA HIS A 37 -15.53 7.02 -4.69
C HIS A 37 -14.50 6.16 -3.98
N GLN A 38 -14.86 4.94 -3.52
CA GLN A 38 -13.87 4.03 -2.92
C GLN A 38 -12.75 3.65 -3.88
N VAL A 39 -13.06 3.24 -5.11
CA VAL A 39 -12.01 2.81 -6.05
C VAL A 39 -11.14 4.00 -6.50
N VAL A 40 -11.75 5.19 -6.60
CA VAL A 40 -11.02 6.45 -6.84
C VAL A 40 -10.12 6.79 -5.64
N PHE A 41 -10.60 6.60 -4.41
CA PHE A 41 -9.76 6.75 -3.21
C PHE A 41 -8.57 5.78 -3.25
N ASN A 42 -8.80 4.49 -3.57
CA ASN A 42 -7.74 3.49 -3.62
C ASN A 42 -6.63 3.86 -4.62
N VAL A 43 -6.98 4.29 -5.84
CA VAL A 43 -5.99 4.70 -6.84
C VAL A 43 -5.27 6.00 -6.45
N MET A 44 -5.95 6.91 -5.76
CA MET A 44 -5.43 8.22 -5.33
C MET A 44 -4.73 8.20 -3.96
N SER A 45 -4.84 7.12 -3.20
CA SER A 45 -4.29 6.97 -1.84
C SER A 45 -2.78 7.24 -1.76
N GLY A 46 -2.03 6.87 -2.81
CA GLY A 46 -0.59 7.15 -2.91
C GLY A 46 -0.27 8.64 -3.01
N GLU A 47 -1.09 9.41 -3.74
CA GLU A 47 -0.97 10.86 -3.85
C GLU A 47 -1.39 11.55 -2.56
N LEU A 48 -2.45 11.06 -1.91
CA LEU A 48 -2.87 11.52 -0.58
C LEU A 48 -1.75 11.36 0.45
N TRP A 49 -1.11 10.18 0.48
CA TRP A 49 0.07 9.94 1.32
C TRP A 49 1.21 10.92 1.01
N ARG A 50 1.55 11.11 -0.28
CA ARG A 50 2.64 12.02 -0.68
C ARG A 50 2.38 13.44 -0.16
N ARG A 51 1.19 13.98 -0.39
CA ARG A 51 0.80 15.32 0.08
C ARG A 51 0.84 15.42 1.61
N THR A 52 0.40 14.38 2.30
CA THR A 52 0.43 14.31 3.78
C THR A 52 1.87 14.43 4.30
N ILE A 53 2.79 13.65 3.74
CA ILE A 53 4.21 13.72 4.14
C ILE A 53 4.85 15.05 3.74
N ASP A 54 4.49 15.63 2.60
CA ASP A 54 4.99 16.94 2.20
C ASP A 54 4.51 18.05 3.15
N HIS A 55 3.25 18.00 3.59
CA HIS A 55 2.70 18.91 4.61
C HIS A 55 3.43 18.76 5.95
N ALA A 56 3.58 17.52 6.44
CA ALA A 56 4.33 17.24 7.65
C ALA A 56 5.79 17.74 7.54
N ALA A 57 6.45 17.48 6.40
CA ALA A 57 7.83 17.89 6.19
C ALA A 57 8.04 19.41 6.26
N LYS A 58 7.06 20.21 5.80
CA LYS A 58 7.12 21.68 5.94
C LYS A 58 7.14 22.11 7.40
N ALA A 59 6.31 21.51 8.25
CA ALA A 59 6.27 21.80 9.68
C ALA A 59 7.49 21.26 10.43
N LEU A 60 7.88 20.01 10.16
CA LEU A 60 9.05 19.36 10.78
C LEU A 60 10.36 20.10 10.49
N LYS A 61 10.52 20.67 9.29
CA LYS A 61 11.71 21.49 8.95
C LYS A 61 11.90 22.67 9.89
N ARG A 62 10.81 23.29 10.37
CA ARG A 62 10.87 24.40 11.34
C ARG A 62 11.38 23.95 12.71
N LEU A 63 11.18 22.68 13.03
CA LEU A 63 11.70 22.02 14.24
C LEU A 63 13.08 21.41 14.02
N ARG A 64 13.72 21.64 12.85
CA ARG A 64 15.01 21.03 12.48
C ARG A 64 14.96 19.50 12.50
N VAL A 65 13.79 18.93 12.19
CA VAL A 65 13.53 17.49 12.10
C VAL A 65 13.14 17.11 10.67
N ARG A 66 13.47 15.87 10.28
CA ARG A 66 13.08 15.23 9.03
C ARG A 66 12.37 13.91 9.31
N ALA A 67 11.28 13.65 8.60
CA ALA A 67 10.64 12.34 8.60
C ALA A 67 11.29 11.39 7.57
N SER A 68 11.77 10.25 8.05
CA SER A 68 12.15 9.07 7.27
C SER A 68 11.13 7.98 7.56
N PHE A 69 10.62 7.26 6.56
CA PHE A 69 9.53 6.31 6.79
C PHE A 69 9.65 5.02 5.99
N ALA A 70 9.08 3.95 6.54
CA ALA A 70 8.62 2.80 5.78
C ALA A 70 7.11 2.66 5.95
N LYS A 71 6.41 2.33 4.86
CA LYS A 71 4.97 2.15 4.86
C LYS A 71 4.55 0.88 4.15
N VAL A 72 3.43 0.33 4.58
CA VAL A 72 2.75 -0.84 4.03
C VAL A 72 1.30 -0.46 3.74
N ALA A 73 0.78 -0.93 2.60
CA ALA A 73 -0.56 -0.63 2.10
C ALA A 73 -1.46 -1.85 2.24
N GLU A 74 -2.17 -2.00 3.34
CA GLU A 74 -3.05 -3.14 3.58
C GLU A 74 -4.45 -2.89 3.05
N MET A 75 -5.10 -3.94 2.54
CA MET A 75 -6.50 -3.86 2.15
C MET A 75 -7.38 -4.22 3.34
N GLN A 76 -8.25 -3.30 3.79
CA GLN A 76 -9.27 -3.63 4.78
C GLN A 76 -10.24 -4.67 4.21
N THR A 77 -10.99 -5.39 5.06
CA THR A 77 -12.03 -6.35 4.62
C THR A 77 -13.04 -5.74 3.64
N ARG A 78 -13.27 -4.42 3.70
CA ARG A 78 -14.11 -3.66 2.76
C ARG A 78 -13.45 -3.37 1.40
N GLY A 79 -12.19 -3.73 1.20
CA GLY A 79 -11.46 -3.37 -0.03
C GLY A 79 -11.00 -1.92 -0.07
N VAL A 80 -10.92 -1.22 1.07
CA VAL A 80 -10.36 0.13 1.17
C VAL A 80 -8.90 0.02 1.57
N VAL A 81 -8.02 0.74 0.87
CA VAL A 81 -6.58 0.78 1.19
C VAL A 81 -6.36 1.52 2.50
N HIS A 82 -5.60 0.91 3.39
CA HIS A 82 -5.17 1.44 4.68
C HIS A 82 -3.64 1.41 4.77
N PHE A 83 -3.02 2.50 5.24
CA PHE A 83 -1.56 2.55 5.38
C PHE A 83 -1.12 2.36 6.82
N HIS A 84 -0.21 1.41 7.02
CA HIS A 84 0.61 1.33 8.21
C HIS A 84 1.96 1.97 7.91
N ALA A 85 2.43 2.88 8.76
CA ALA A 85 3.73 3.51 8.58
C ALA A 85 4.53 3.56 9.88
N LEU A 86 5.82 3.29 9.77
CA LEU A 86 6.80 3.58 10.80
C LEU A 86 7.61 4.79 10.34
N ILE A 87 7.52 5.86 11.12
CA ILE A 87 8.17 7.15 10.81
C ILE A 87 9.26 7.37 11.85
N ARG A 88 10.52 7.32 11.40
CA ARG A 88 11.68 7.74 12.16
C ARG A 88 11.88 9.24 11.96
N LEU A 89 12.15 9.94 13.05
CA LEU A 89 12.36 11.38 13.06
C LEU A 89 13.84 11.64 13.28
N ASP A 90 14.49 12.17 12.25
CA ASP A 90 15.92 12.39 12.19
C ASP A 90 16.23 13.89 12.31
N HIS A 91 17.40 14.25 12.85
CA HIS A 91 17.90 15.62 12.74
C HIS A 91 17.98 16.03 11.26
N LEU A 92 17.54 17.25 10.92
CA LEU A 92 17.38 17.66 9.52
C LEU A 92 18.69 17.59 8.71
N ASP A 93 19.80 17.89 9.38
CA ASP A 93 21.17 17.98 8.84
C ASP A 93 22.00 16.72 9.11
N SER A 94 21.40 15.62 9.60
CA SER A 94 22.16 14.39 9.79
C SER A 94 22.66 13.83 8.46
N ASP A 95 23.78 13.12 8.53
CA ASP A 95 24.27 12.29 7.44
C ASP A 95 23.15 11.30 7.00
N PRO A 96 22.86 11.17 5.70
CA PRO A 96 21.92 10.18 5.18
C PRO A 96 22.19 8.75 5.62
N ASP A 97 23.46 8.37 5.77
CA ASP A 97 23.89 7.02 6.15
C ASP A 97 24.05 6.88 7.66
N HIS A 98 24.22 8.00 8.38
CA HIS A 98 24.31 8.06 9.84
C HIS A 98 23.26 9.03 10.41
N PRO A 99 21.98 8.59 10.48
CA PRO A 99 20.90 9.42 11.01
C PRO A 99 21.13 9.75 12.48
N ALA A 100 20.95 11.02 12.85
CA ALA A 100 21.07 11.51 14.21
C ALA A 100 19.68 11.76 14.82
N PRO A 101 19.50 11.65 16.14
CA PRO A 101 18.22 11.93 16.78
C PRO A 101 17.81 13.41 16.61
N PRO A 102 16.51 13.75 16.78
CA PRO A 102 16.04 15.13 16.77
C PRO A 102 16.83 16.04 17.74
N PRO A 103 16.88 17.36 17.50
CA PRO A 103 17.54 18.30 18.41
C PRO A 103 17.14 18.10 19.87
N ALA A 104 18.09 18.26 20.79
CA ALA A 104 17.81 18.15 22.22
C ALA A 104 16.66 19.10 22.64
N GLY A 105 15.71 18.59 23.42
CA GLY A 105 14.51 19.33 23.82
C GLY A 105 13.35 19.31 22.81
N THR A 106 13.48 18.58 21.68
CA THR A 106 12.33 18.35 20.80
C THR A 106 11.30 17.47 21.50
N ASP A 107 10.11 18.00 21.72
CA ASP A 107 9.00 17.28 22.34
C ASP A 107 8.41 16.23 21.38
N PRO A 108 8.41 14.92 21.74
CA PRO A 108 7.79 13.88 20.93
C PRO A 108 6.30 14.11 20.68
N GLU A 109 5.59 14.77 21.61
CA GLU A 109 4.17 15.05 21.46
C GLU A 109 3.92 16.14 20.40
N GLN A 110 4.76 17.17 20.36
CA GLN A 110 4.76 18.14 19.27
C GLN A 110 4.98 17.47 17.90
N LEU A 111 5.90 16.50 17.80
CA LEU A 111 6.15 15.77 16.56
C LEU A 111 4.95 14.91 16.14
N ARG A 112 4.30 14.26 17.11
CA ARG A 112 3.06 13.51 16.90
C ARG A 112 1.94 14.42 16.39
N ALA A 113 1.75 15.57 17.04
CA ALA A 113 0.75 16.56 16.65
C ALA A 113 0.97 17.05 15.20
N VAL A 114 2.22 17.28 14.78
CA VAL A 114 2.53 17.65 13.39
C VAL A 114 2.08 16.60 12.38
N LEU A 115 2.25 15.30 12.69
CA LEU A 115 1.83 14.21 11.80
C LEU A 115 0.31 14.09 11.73
N LEU A 116 -0.38 14.19 12.88
CA LEU A 116 -1.83 14.16 12.96
C LEU A 116 -2.47 15.36 12.25
N GLU A 117 -1.92 16.56 12.46
CA GLU A 117 -2.36 17.80 11.82
C GLU A 117 -2.19 17.73 10.30
N ALA A 118 -1.05 17.20 9.83
CA ALA A 118 -0.82 16.99 8.42
C ALA A 118 -1.83 16.02 7.81
N ALA A 119 -2.17 14.92 8.50
CA ALA A 119 -3.22 14.01 8.04
C ALA A 119 -4.58 14.70 8.00
N ALA A 120 -4.98 15.37 9.09
CA ALA A 120 -6.28 16.04 9.20
C ALA A 120 -6.51 17.10 8.10
N HIS A 121 -5.46 17.83 7.70
CA HIS A 121 -5.57 18.92 6.72
C HIS A 121 -5.22 18.52 5.29
N THR A 122 -4.79 17.27 5.06
CA THR A 122 -4.51 16.84 3.69
C THR A 122 -5.79 16.39 3.02
N ALA A 123 -6.25 17.22 2.08
CA ALA A 123 -7.32 16.88 1.16
C ALA A 123 -7.00 17.41 -0.23
N PHE A 124 -7.60 16.80 -1.26
CA PHE A 124 -7.62 17.35 -2.60
C PHE A 124 -8.79 16.79 -3.41
N THR A 125 -9.23 17.54 -4.41
CA THR A 125 -10.20 17.05 -5.38
C THR A 125 -9.44 16.46 -6.56
N THR A 126 -9.81 15.26 -7.00
CA THR A 126 -9.29 14.71 -8.24
C THR A 126 -9.69 15.60 -9.41
N PRO A 127 -9.01 15.49 -10.55
CA PRO A 127 -9.56 16.02 -11.78
C PRO A 127 -10.94 15.43 -12.10
N GLY A 128 -11.69 16.14 -12.92
CA GLY A 128 -13.03 15.75 -13.36
C GLY A 128 -13.04 14.45 -14.16
N HIS A 129 -14.19 13.80 -14.16
CA HIS A 129 -14.49 12.62 -14.97
C HIS A 129 -15.85 12.79 -15.63
N ALA A 130 -16.11 12.11 -16.75
CA ALA A 130 -17.38 12.23 -17.47
C ALA A 130 -18.60 11.93 -16.57
N ASP A 131 -18.48 11.00 -15.62
CA ASP A 131 -19.56 10.68 -14.67
C ASP A 131 -19.54 11.55 -13.40
N LYS A 132 -18.47 12.31 -13.18
CA LYS A 132 -18.32 13.25 -12.07
C LYS A 132 -17.45 14.43 -12.47
N PRO A 133 -18.02 15.43 -13.17
CA PRO A 133 -17.25 16.55 -13.73
C PRO A 133 -16.47 17.34 -12.68
N ASP A 134 -17.01 17.46 -11.47
CA ASP A 134 -16.36 18.16 -10.35
C ASP A 134 -15.24 17.35 -9.67
N GLY A 135 -15.04 16.08 -10.07
CA GLY A 135 -14.07 15.17 -9.47
C GLY A 135 -14.48 14.66 -8.08
N TRP A 136 -13.65 13.81 -7.47
CA TRP A 136 -13.87 13.24 -6.15
C TRP A 136 -12.99 13.91 -5.11
N VAL A 137 -13.54 14.19 -3.93
CA VAL A 137 -12.77 14.70 -2.79
C VAL A 137 -12.03 13.54 -2.12
N ILE A 138 -10.72 13.65 -2.00
CA ILE A 138 -9.84 12.63 -1.41
C ILE A 138 -9.29 13.18 -0.10
N THR A 139 -9.59 12.50 1.00
CA THR A 139 -9.17 12.85 2.37
C THR A 139 -8.98 11.58 3.19
N TRP A 140 -8.30 11.69 4.33
CA TRP A 140 -8.26 10.60 5.31
C TRP A 140 -9.59 10.48 6.05
N GLY A 141 -9.97 9.25 6.38
CA GLY A 141 -11.09 9.02 7.29
C GLY A 141 -10.76 9.43 8.73
N GLN A 142 -11.72 9.26 9.64
CA GLN A 142 -11.54 9.59 11.06
C GLN A 142 -10.59 8.64 11.81
N GLN A 143 -10.28 7.48 11.24
CA GLN A 143 -9.48 6.43 11.85
C GLN A 143 -7.97 6.63 11.61
N VAL A 144 -7.45 7.79 12.00
CA VAL A 144 -6.00 8.07 11.98
C VAL A 144 -5.45 7.91 13.39
N ASP A 145 -4.58 6.92 13.60
CA ASP A 145 -3.91 6.68 14.88
C ASP A 145 -2.41 6.89 14.72
N CYS A 146 -1.82 7.68 15.61
CA CYS A 146 -0.39 7.93 15.65
C CYS A 146 0.11 7.73 17.08
N ARG A 147 1.06 6.81 17.25
CA ARG A 147 1.63 6.47 18.55
C ARG A 147 3.14 6.46 18.46
N ALA A 148 3.79 7.00 19.49
CA ALA A 148 5.22 6.81 19.65
C ALA A 148 5.49 5.32 19.88
N VAL A 149 6.37 4.75 19.07
CA VAL A 149 6.87 3.38 19.30
C VAL A 149 7.90 3.47 20.41
N ARG A 150 7.48 3.19 21.65
CA ARG A 150 8.40 3.06 22.77
C ARG A 150 9.02 1.66 22.73
N ALA A 151 10.31 1.59 23.01
CA ALA A 151 10.93 0.32 23.35
C ALA A 151 10.33 -0.12 24.70
N ASP A 152 10.02 -1.40 24.83
CA ASP A 152 9.47 -1.94 26.07
C ASP A 152 10.42 -1.63 27.25
N HIS A 153 9.89 -1.52 28.47
CA HIS A 153 10.57 -0.89 29.62
C HIS A 153 11.90 -1.55 30.07
N ASP A 154 12.31 -2.68 29.50
CA ASP A 154 13.61 -3.35 29.73
C ASP A 154 14.57 -3.32 28.52
N VAL A 155 14.18 -2.67 27.42
CA VAL A 155 15.02 -2.50 26.23
C VAL A 155 15.07 -1.02 25.92
N THR A 156 16.23 -0.38 26.11
CA THR A 156 16.41 1.07 25.86
C THR A 156 16.38 1.44 24.37
N GLU A 157 16.25 0.46 23.47
CA GLU A 157 16.19 0.65 22.03
C GLU A 157 15.06 -0.18 21.40
N VAL A 158 14.25 0.45 20.54
CA VAL A 158 13.34 -0.29 19.65
C VAL A 158 14.25 -1.03 18.67
N SER A 159 14.47 -2.33 18.90
CA SER A 159 15.36 -3.09 18.01
C SER A 159 14.87 -3.00 16.56
N GLU A 160 15.79 -2.87 15.61
CA GLU A 160 15.47 -2.88 14.17
C GLU A 160 14.66 -4.13 13.77
N ARG A 161 14.83 -5.23 14.52
CA ARG A 161 14.07 -6.47 14.37
C ARG A 161 12.58 -6.32 14.71
N ALA A 162 12.24 -5.54 15.75
CA ALA A 162 10.86 -5.26 16.12
C ALA A 162 10.16 -4.38 15.05
N VAL A 163 10.86 -3.38 14.52
CA VAL A 163 10.43 -2.53 13.40
C VAL A 163 10.18 -3.38 12.14
N ALA A 164 11.11 -4.28 11.82
CA ALA A 164 10.99 -5.18 10.67
C ALA A 164 9.86 -6.20 10.84
N ALA A 165 9.68 -6.77 12.04
CA ALA A 165 8.59 -7.70 12.35
C ALA A 165 7.22 -7.01 12.27
N TYR A 166 7.12 -5.76 12.75
CA TYR A 166 5.91 -4.97 12.61
C TYR A 166 5.55 -4.75 11.14
N LEU A 167 6.50 -4.31 10.31
CA LEU A 167 6.26 -4.15 8.87
C LEU A 167 5.94 -5.49 8.20
N ALA A 168 6.61 -6.59 8.59
CA ALA A 168 6.38 -7.92 8.03
C ALA A 168 4.99 -8.48 8.38
N LYS A 169 4.49 -8.22 9.59
CA LYS A 169 3.15 -8.62 10.03
C LYS A 169 2.07 -8.08 9.08
N TYR A 170 2.16 -6.80 8.74
CA TYR A 170 1.20 -6.21 7.80
C TYR A 170 1.53 -6.58 6.37
N ALA A 171 2.80 -6.90 6.07
CA ALA A 171 3.20 -7.31 4.75
C ALA A 171 2.51 -8.62 4.28
N THR A 172 2.29 -9.56 5.20
CA THR A 172 1.70 -10.87 4.89
C THR A 172 0.18 -10.88 4.96
N LYS A 173 -0.44 -9.93 5.67
CA LYS A 173 -1.92 -9.86 5.79
C LYS A 173 -2.63 -9.37 4.52
N SER A 174 -1.92 -8.69 3.64
CA SER A 174 -2.55 -8.04 2.48
C SER A 174 -2.79 -8.94 1.28
N THR A 175 -2.32 -10.19 1.29
CA THR A 175 -2.35 -11.05 0.11
C THR A 175 -3.52 -12.03 0.06
N GLU A 176 -4.23 -12.29 1.16
CA GLU A 176 -5.13 -13.45 1.24
C GLU A 176 -6.60 -13.10 1.57
N ASP A 177 -6.89 -12.08 2.40
CA ASP A 177 -8.22 -11.96 3.03
C ASP A 177 -9.30 -11.19 2.24
N THR A 178 -8.97 -10.54 1.11
CA THR A 178 -9.91 -9.62 0.43
C THR A 178 -10.29 -9.98 -1.02
N GLY A 179 -10.13 -11.24 -1.42
CA GLY A 179 -10.46 -11.65 -2.79
C GLY A 179 -9.48 -11.13 -3.83
N HIS A 180 -8.18 -11.16 -3.49
CA HIS A 180 -7.10 -10.88 -4.43
C HIS A 180 -7.20 -11.81 -5.64
N LEU A 181 -7.41 -11.23 -6.83
CA LEU A 181 -7.27 -11.97 -8.08
C LEU A 181 -5.80 -11.89 -8.49
N SER A 182 -5.14 -13.05 -8.53
CA SER A 182 -3.72 -13.15 -8.92
C SER A 182 -3.45 -12.70 -10.35
N ALA A 183 -4.50 -12.57 -11.17
CA ALA A 183 -4.42 -12.16 -12.56
C ALA A 183 -5.14 -10.83 -12.82
N ARG A 184 -4.64 -10.09 -13.81
CA ARG A 184 -5.32 -8.90 -14.33
C ARG A 184 -6.68 -9.30 -14.88
N ILE A 185 -7.71 -8.55 -14.50
CA ILE A 185 -9.02 -8.62 -15.14
C ILE A 185 -8.89 -8.11 -16.58
N THR A 186 -9.60 -8.74 -17.51
CA THR A 186 -9.63 -8.40 -18.94
C THR A 186 -11.08 -8.27 -19.41
N GLU A 187 -11.29 -7.79 -20.63
CA GLU A 187 -12.63 -7.71 -21.22
C GLU A 187 -13.31 -9.10 -21.29
N ALA A 188 -12.53 -10.17 -21.44
CA ALA A 188 -13.06 -11.54 -21.47
C ALA A 188 -13.42 -12.09 -20.07
N THR A 189 -12.78 -11.58 -19.00
CA THR A 189 -12.96 -12.11 -17.64
C THR A 189 -13.79 -11.21 -16.72
N ILE A 190 -14.05 -9.96 -17.11
CA ILE A 190 -14.80 -9.01 -16.28
C ILE A 190 -16.19 -9.52 -15.90
N GLY A 191 -16.91 -10.19 -16.81
CA GLY A 191 -18.25 -10.73 -16.54
C GLY A 191 -18.28 -11.84 -15.47
N ILE A 192 -17.14 -12.47 -15.20
CA ILE A 192 -16.99 -13.50 -14.17
C ILE A 192 -16.80 -12.85 -12.79
N HIS A 193 -16.07 -11.73 -12.73
CA HIS A 193 -15.64 -11.13 -11.47
C HIS A 193 -16.50 -9.94 -11.01
N ALA A 194 -17.25 -9.31 -11.91
CA ALA A 194 -18.07 -8.13 -11.64
C ALA A 194 -19.49 -8.47 -11.15
N ASP A 195 -19.63 -9.36 -10.17
CA ASP A 195 -20.94 -9.78 -9.64
C ASP A 195 -21.65 -8.62 -8.91
N PRO A 196 -22.82 -8.15 -9.41
CA PRO A 196 -23.57 -7.06 -8.78
C PRO A 196 -24.19 -7.42 -7.43
N ALA A 197 -24.24 -8.69 -7.04
CA ALA A 197 -24.72 -9.14 -5.74
C ALA A 197 -23.65 -9.01 -4.63
N THR A 198 -22.38 -8.82 -5.00
CA THR A 198 -21.26 -8.74 -4.05
C THR A 198 -20.65 -7.35 -3.99
N HIS A 199 -20.03 -7.03 -2.85
CA HIS A 199 -19.32 -5.76 -2.70
C HIS A 199 -18.07 -5.70 -3.61
N VAL A 200 -17.26 -6.76 -3.58
CA VAL A 200 -16.05 -6.87 -4.40
C VAL A 200 -16.38 -6.80 -5.89
N GLY A 201 -17.42 -7.49 -6.35
CA GLY A 201 -17.85 -7.43 -7.74
C GLY A 201 -18.29 -6.03 -8.17
N ARG A 202 -18.97 -5.27 -7.30
CA ARG A 202 -19.29 -3.85 -7.55
C ARG A 202 -18.06 -2.94 -7.58
N LEU A 203 -17.04 -3.19 -6.75
CA LEU A 203 -15.77 -2.45 -6.83
C LEU A 203 -15.02 -2.73 -8.14
N ILE A 204 -15.00 -4.00 -8.56
CA ILE A 204 -14.43 -4.41 -9.85
C ILE A 204 -15.18 -3.74 -11.01
N ALA A 205 -16.51 -3.75 -10.97
CA ALA A 205 -17.36 -3.07 -11.95
C ALA A 205 -17.08 -1.56 -11.99
N ALA A 206 -16.99 -0.90 -10.83
CA ALA A 206 -16.65 0.52 -10.72
C ALA A 206 -15.27 0.84 -11.34
N CYS A 207 -14.26 0.00 -11.05
CA CYS A 207 -12.93 0.15 -11.67
C CYS A 207 -13.00 0.05 -13.20
N TRP A 208 -13.81 -0.88 -13.71
CA TRP A 208 -13.96 -1.09 -15.16
C TRP A 208 -14.75 0.03 -15.82
N HIS A 209 -15.78 0.53 -15.16
CA HIS A 209 -16.63 1.61 -15.64
C HIS A 209 -15.88 2.94 -15.70
N LEU A 210 -15.27 3.35 -14.59
CA LEU A 210 -14.54 4.62 -14.49
C LEU A 210 -13.20 4.59 -15.25
N GLY A 211 -12.62 3.42 -15.46
CA GLY A 211 -11.38 3.27 -16.23
C GLY A 211 -11.59 3.06 -17.73
N ARG A 212 -12.80 3.28 -18.27
CA ARG A 212 -13.15 3.01 -19.67
C ARG A 212 -12.30 3.80 -20.68
N PRO A 213 -12.15 3.32 -21.93
CA PRO A 213 -11.49 4.09 -22.99
C PRO A 213 -12.07 5.51 -23.07
N GLY A 214 -11.21 6.52 -23.14
CA GLY A 214 -11.61 7.94 -23.09
C GLY A 214 -11.72 8.52 -21.68
N ALA A 215 -11.58 7.73 -20.60
CA ALA A 215 -11.44 8.22 -19.23
C ALA A 215 -10.02 8.77 -18.93
N GLN A 216 -9.30 9.21 -19.97
CA GLN A 216 -8.05 9.93 -19.79
C GLN A 216 -8.35 11.32 -19.25
N LEU A 217 -7.45 11.76 -18.38
CA LEU A 217 -7.31 13.16 -18.06
C LEU A 217 -6.90 13.95 -19.29
N GLU A 218 -7.27 15.23 -19.31
CA GLU A 218 -6.68 16.24 -20.19
C GLU A 218 -5.17 16.04 -20.34
N LEU A 219 -4.66 16.32 -21.55
CA LEU A 219 -3.33 15.96 -22.05
C LEU A 219 -2.14 16.37 -21.16
N ASP A 220 -2.36 17.24 -20.17
CA ASP A 220 -1.33 17.80 -19.30
C ASP A 220 -1.33 17.25 -17.85
N ALA A 221 -2.25 16.36 -17.48
CA ALA A 221 -2.20 15.76 -16.15
C ALA A 221 -1.13 14.66 -16.09
N PRO A 222 -0.29 14.64 -15.04
CA PRO A 222 0.73 13.61 -14.93
C PRO A 222 0.09 12.21 -14.88
N GLU A 223 0.66 11.25 -15.63
CA GLU A 223 0.16 9.87 -15.80
C GLU A 223 -0.30 9.19 -14.50
N ARG A 224 0.28 9.60 -13.37
CA ARG A 224 -0.08 9.14 -12.02
C ARG A 224 -1.55 9.35 -11.64
N ILE A 225 -2.30 10.23 -12.32
CA ILE A 225 -3.69 10.62 -11.97
C ILE A 225 -4.73 10.09 -12.99
N ALA A 226 -4.34 9.35 -14.03
CA ALA A 226 -5.29 8.89 -15.06
C ALA A 226 -6.27 7.82 -14.55
N PHE A 227 -7.59 8.04 -14.70
CA PHE A 227 -8.63 7.07 -14.32
C PHE A 227 -8.54 5.76 -15.10
N ALA A 228 -7.95 5.75 -16.30
CA ALA A 228 -7.61 4.54 -17.05
C ALA A 228 -6.80 3.50 -16.23
N ARG A 229 -6.08 3.94 -15.19
CA ARG A 229 -5.38 3.03 -14.26
C ARG A 229 -6.33 2.14 -13.47
N LEU A 230 -7.58 2.54 -13.27
CA LEU A 230 -8.58 1.75 -12.54
C LEU A 230 -8.80 0.38 -13.20
N ARG A 231 -8.97 0.32 -14.53
CA ARG A 231 -9.03 -0.96 -15.27
C ARG A 231 -7.76 -1.79 -15.08
N ARG A 232 -6.61 -1.15 -15.23
CA ARG A 232 -5.29 -1.81 -15.07
C ARG A 232 -5.16 -2.47 -13.69
N TRP A 233 -5.73 -1.88 -12.65
CA TRP A 233 -5.62 -2.34 -11.26
C TRP A 233 -6.93 -2.84 -10.66
N ALA A 234 -7.92 -3.22 -11.49
CA ALA A 234 -9.23 -3.70 -11.02
C ALA A 234 -9.12 -4.96 -10.16
N HIS A 235 -8.17 -5.86 -10.49
CA HIS A 235 -7.81 -7.03 -9.67
C HIS A 235 -7.27 -6.69 -8.27
N MET A 236 -6.83 -5.45 -8.07
CA MET A 236 -6.39 -4.87 -6.79
C MET A 236 -7.38 -3.79 -6.29
N LEU A 237 -8.64 -3.83 -6.74
CA LEU A 237 -9.70 -2.88 -6.36
C LEU A 237 -9.31 -1.41 -6.58
N GLY A 238 -8.53 -1.14 -7.64
CA GLY A 238 -8.06 0.19 -8.02
C GLY A 238 -6.70 0.58 -7.42
N PHE A 239 -6.17 -0.17 -6.45
CA PHE A 239 -4.87 0.13 -5.87
C PHE A 239 -3.72 -0.29 -6.79
N GLY A 240 -3.09 0.70 -7.43
CA GLY A 240 -1.95 0.50 -8.33
C GLY A 240 -0.59 0.84 -7.73
N GLY A 241 -0.50 0.91 -6.40
CA GLY A 241 0.72 1.27 -5.67
C GLY A 241 1.57 0.06 -5.29
N HIS A 242 2.80 0.31 -4.87
CA HIS A 242 3.59 -0.72 -4.21
C HIS A 242 3.04 -0.98 -2.82
N PHE A 243 2.86 -2.25 -2.53
CA PHE A 243 2.38 -2.72 -1.25
C PHE A 243 3.29 -2.35 -0.07
N SER A 244 4.61 -2.30 -0.28
CA SER A 244 5.56 -1.79 0.69
C SER A 244 6.50 -0.78 0.03
N THR A 245 6.70 0.36 0.67
CA THR A 245 7.63 1.40 0.20
C THR A 245 8.38 2.02 1.37
N LYS A 246 9.56 2.58 1.10
CA LYS A 246 10.35 3.31 2.09
C LYS A 246 10.91 4.60 1.51
N SER A 247 11.10 5.60 2.35
CA SER A 247 11.85 6.80 1.97
C SER A 247 13.33 6.44 1.74
N ARG A 248 14.02 7.27 0.95
CA ARG A 248 15.42 6.99 0.54
C ARG A 248 16.36 6.79 1.74
N ARG A 249 16.16 7.53 2.83
CA ARG A 249 17.04 7.56 4.03
C ARG A 249 16.54 6.71 5.19
N TYR A 250 15.49 5.92 5.01
CA TYR A 250 14.95 5.12 6.11
C TYR A 250 15.88 3.97 6.52
N SER A 251 16.43 3.26 5.54
CA SER A 251 17.27 2.08 5.76
C SER A 251 18.06 1.74 4.50
N THR A 252 18.92 0.71 4.58
CA THR A 252 19.60 0.12 3.42
C THR A 252 18.63 -0.29 2.30
N THR A 253 19.12 -0.46 1.07
CA THR A 253 18.26 -0.81 -0.07
C THR A 253 17.87 -2.29 -0.04
N LEU A 254 16.69 -2.62 -0.58
CA LEU A 254 16.31 -4.03 -0.79
C LEU A 254 17.29 -4.74 -1.73
N GLY A 255 17.91 -4.02 -2.66
CA GLY A 255 18.98 -4.53 -3.53
C GLY A 255 20.21 -4.97 -2.74
N ALA A 256 20.69 -4.13 -1.82
CA ALA A 256 21.80 -4.46 -0.92
C ALA A 256 21.47 -5.69 -0.06
N LEU A 257 20.26 -5.75 0.53
CA LEU A 257 19.82 -6.92 1.30
C LEU A 257 19.74 -8.20 0.46
N ARG A 258 19.27 -8.12 -0.79
CA ARG A 258 19.23 -9.26 -1.71
C ARG A 258 20.65 -9.72 -2.09
N ALA A 259 21.57 -8.79 -2.34
CA ALA A 259 22.97 -9.09 -2.62
C ALA A 259 23.66 -9.76 -1.43
N ALA A 260 23.48 -9.24 -0.21
CA ALA A 260 24.00 -9.84 1.01
C ALA A 260 23.48 -11.27 1.23
N ARG A 261 22.16 -11.51 1.02
CA ARG A 261 21.57 -12.85 1.09
C ARG A 261 22.10 -13.79 0.00
N LYS A 262 22.38 -13.29 -1.21
CA LYS A 262 22.98 -14.07 -2.30
C LYS A 262 24.41 -14.47 -1.96
N ALA A 263 25.21 -13.53 -1.44
CA ALA A 263 26.58 -13.80 -0.99
C ALA A 263 26.62 -14.81 0.16
N TRP A 264 25.73 -14.67 1.15
CA TRP A 264 25.59 -15.63 2.25
C TRP A 264 25.19 -17.02 1.75
N ARG A 265 24.19 -17.13 0.86
CA ARG A 265 23.80 -18.42 0.26
C ARG A 265 24.95 -19.06 -0.50
N ARG A 266 25.68 -18.29 -1.32
CA ARG A 266 26.89 -18.78 -2.02
C ARG A 266 27.95 -19.31 -1.05
N ARG A 267 28.16 -18.66 0.10
CA ARG A 267 29.09 -19.14 1.13
C ARG A 267 28.63 -20.42 1.83
N GLN A 268 27.32 -20.66 1.92
CA GLN A 268 26.76 -21.87 2.53
C GLN A 268 26.68 -23.07 1.57
N THR A 269 26.45 -22.83 0.28
CA THR A 269 26.31 -23.90 -0.73
C THR A 269 27.65 -24.27 -1.41
N ARG A 270 28.78 -23.74 -0.94
CA ARG A 270 30.12 -24.13 -1.43
C ARG A 270 30.58 -25.40 -0.70
N PRO A 271 30.95 -26.48 -1.43
CA PRO A 271 31.60 -27.66 -0.83
C PRO A 271 32.92 -27.26 -0.17
N ASP A 272 33.31 -27.93 0.92
CA ASP A 272 34.51 -27.60 1.73
C ASP A 272 35.82 -27.53 0.92
N HIS A 273 35.89 -28.18 -0.23
CA HIS A 273 37.06 -28.17 -1.12
C HIS A 273 37.23 -26.83 -1.86
N ALA A 274 36.17 -26.04 -2.02
CA ALA A 274 36.19 -24.73 -2.66
C ALA A 274 36.51 -23.58 -1.68
N ARG A 275 36.77 -23.88 -0.40
CA ARG A 275 37.22 -22.91 0.61
C ARG A 275 38.73 -22.71 0.63
N ARG A 276 39.49 -23.53 -0.11
CA ARG A 276 40.97 -23.51 -0.10
C ARG A 276 41.59 -22.57 -1.15
N ASP A 277 40.79 -22.04 -2.07
CA ASP A 277 41.21 -21.13 -3.16
C ASP A 277 41.02 -19.64 -2.80
N GLU A 278 41.26 -19.25 -1.54
CA GLU A 278 41.23 -17.81 -1.17
C GLU A 278 42.49 -17.04 -1.59
N ASP A 279 43.48 -17.69 -2.23
CA ASP A 279 44.73 -17.07 -2.68
C ASP A 279 44.90 -16.96 -4.22
N LEU A 280 43.80 -16.99 -5.00
CA LEU A 280 43.88 -16.75 -6.45
C LEU A 280 43.07 -15.53 -6.87
N ASP A 281 43.79 -14.42 -7.04
CA ASP A 281 43.39 -13.26 -7.81
C ASP A 281 43.10 -13.69 -9.26
N GLY A 282 41.83 -13.92 -9.59
CA GLY A 282 41.44 -14.31 -10.94
C GLY A 282 39.93 -14.17 -11.17
N GLU A 283 39.56 -13.38 -12.17
CA GLU A 283 38.18 -13.16 -12.60
C GLU A 283 37.52 -14.46 -13.13
N ASP A 284 37.02 -15.32 -12.23
CA ASP A 284 36.18 -16.45 -12.66
C ASP A 284 34.71 -16.03 -12.78
N THR A 285 34.42 -15.46 -13.94
CA THR A 285 33.05 -15.16 -14.38
C THR A 285 32.33 -16.47 -14.72
N THR A 286 31.59 -17.04 -13.77
CA THR A 286 30.67 -18.14 -14.07
C THR A 286 29.54 -17.62 -14.99
N LEU A 287 29.67 -17.87 -16.30
CA LEU A 287 28.65 -17.58 -17.30
C LEU A 287 27.51 -18.60 -17.17
N LEU A 288 26.45 -18.22 -16.47
CA LEU A 288 25.22 -19.00 -16.40
C LEU A 288 24.31 -18.62 -17.57
N ILE A 289 24.43 -19.31 -18.72
CA ILE A 289 23.46 -19.18 -19.82
C ILE A 289 22.24 -20.07 -19.49
N GLY A 290 21.29 -19.50 -18.75
CA GLY A 290 19.96 -20.06 -18.58
C GLY A 290 18.94 -19.08 -19.13
N HIS A 291 18.47 -19.30 -20.37
CA HIS A 291 17.33 -18.56 -20.90
C HIS A 291 16.07 -19.07 -20.20
N LEU A 292 15.64 -18.35 -19.17
CA LEU A 292 14.31 -18.51 -18.59
C LEU A 292 13.36 -17.58 -19.35
N THR A 293 12.52 -18.15 -20.19
CA THR A 293 11.43 -17.43 -20.84
C THR A 293 10.19 -17.56 -19.96
N TYR A 294 9.55 -16.42 -19.68
CA TYR A 294 8.31 -16.39 -18.94
C TYR A 294 7.22 -17.18 -19.71
N ALA A 295 6.77 -18.29 -19.16
CA ALA A 295 5.79 -19.21 -19.78
C ALA A 295 4.33 -18.79 -19.54
N GLY A 296 4.10 -17.65 -18.88
CA GLY A 296 2.79 -17.18 -18.44
C GLY A 296 2.53 -17.44 -16.95
N THR A 297 1.60 -16.67 -16.39
CA THR A 297 0.99 -16.93 -15.07
C THR A 297 -0.51 -16.82 -15.21
N GLY A 298 -1.22 -17.87 -14.84
CA GLY A 298 -2.69 -17.93 -14.90
C GLY A 298 -3.17 -19.30 -15.37
N TRP A 299 -4.46 -19.37 -15.62
CA TRP A 299 -5.15 -20.55 -16.10
C TRP A 299 -5.09 -20.61 -17.63
N HIS A 300 -4.84 -21.78 -18.21
CA HIS A 300 -4.70 -21.94 -19.66
C HIS A 300 -6.00 -21.70 -20.42
N THR A 301 -7.14 -21.90 -19.74
CA THR A 301 -8.47 -21.68 -20.30
C THR A 301 -9.37 -20.92 -19.33
N THR A 302 -10.44 -20.32 -19.87
CA THR A 302 -11.51 -19.71 -19.05
C THR A 302 -12.21 -20.75 -18.18
N GLY A 303 -12.23 -22.03 -18.60
CA GLY A 303 -12.79 -23.14 -17.83
C GLY A 303 -11.95 -23.48 -16.59
N ASP A 304 -10.63 -23.48 -16.73
CA ASP A 304 -9.70 -23.68 -15.61
C ASP A 304 -9.82 -22.54 -14.58
N ALA A 305 -10.10 -21.31 -15.04
CA ALA A 305 -10.37 -20.18 -14.17
C ALA A 305 -11.71 -20.24 -13.44
N LEU A 306 -12.69 -21.01 -13.96
CA LEU A 306 -14.01 -21.19 -13.33
C LEU A 306 -14.01 -22.29 -12.25
N LEU A 307 -13.04 -23.20 -12.29
CA LEU A 307 -12.93 -24.35 -11.39
C LEU A 307 -12.01 -24.12 -10.18
N ALA A 308 -11.28 -23.01 -10.16
CA ALA A 308 -10.33 -22.62 -9.11
C ALA A 308 -10.90 -21.54 -8.18
#